data_AF-A0A0K8R006-F1
#
_entry.id   AF-A0A0K8R006-F1
#
_cell.length_a   1.000
_cell.length_b   1.000
_cell.length_c   1.000
_cell.angle_alpha   90.00
_cell.angle_beta   90.00
_cell.angle_gamma   90.00
#
_symmetry.space_group_name_H-M   'P 1'
#
loop_
_entity.id
_entity.type
_entity.pdbx_description
1 polymer ?
#
loop_
_entity_poly.entity_id
_entity_poly.type
_entity_poly.pdbx_seq_one_letter_code
_entity_poly.pdbx_strand_id
1 'polypeptide(L)'
;MKVHLRQRKQSKTGQTSLYLEIYKGTVNTPDGKTKILRDYKYLNLYLTDKPTTPLERQQNKDIIKLANDIRAKTELEIKNGQYGFRSGQKNKVDFIAFFKQQAEKRNTDIWLSAASHLSTYAGDLLPVIQITTEFCKNFKVYLEQEAISKLQEKKLSKGTAHVYFNAFKSCLNIAVANNIINKNPCNEVASPKNINAQREYLTIDEVRLLVKTDCQREVLKKAFLFSCLTGLRYSDINNLKWSEVVKTNNGHQLIFTQQKTKELLYLDISEQARVLLGETGKPHEKVFKGLYYSGEQNLRLQNWMIQAGINKKITFHSGRHTFAVLQLDSGSDIYTVSKLLGHANLKTTEIYSKILDKKKREAANRLPDIGIIQ
;
A
#
# COMPACT_ATOMS: atom_id res chain seq x y z
N MET A 1 -0.51 -1.80 -40.19
CA MET A 1 -0.81 -0.35 -40.34
C MET A 1 0.36 0.29 -41.07
N LYS A 2 0.11 1.19 -42.03
CA LYS A 2 1.16 1.92 -42.80
C LYS A 2 1.11 3.40 -42.45
N VAL A 3 2.27 4.05 -42.38
CA VAL A 3 2.41 5.48 -42.09
C VAL A 3 3.00 6.19 -43.31
N HIS A 4 2.33 7.21 -43.81
CA HIS A 4 2.77 7.99 -44.96
C HIS A 4 3.00 9.46 -44.56
N LEU A 5 4.14 10.02 -44.94
CA LEU A 5 4.36 11.46 -44.86
C LEU A 5 3.65 12.14 -46.02
N ARG A 6 2.83 13.15 -45.73
CA ARG A 6 2.03 13.90 -46.69
C ARG A 6 2.29 15.40 -46.55
N GLN A 7 1.95 16.11 -47.61
CA GLN A 7 2.19 17.53 -47.76
C GLN A 7 0.88 18.22 -48.12
N ARG A 8 0.61 19.39 -47.51
CA ARG A 8 -0.55 20.22 -47.83
C ARG A 8 -0.11 21.67 -48.02
N LYS A 9 -0.32 22.21 -49.22
CA LYS A 9 -0.08 23.61 -49.53
C LYS A 9 -1.02 24.50 -48.71
N GLN A 10 -0.46 25.52 -48.07
CA GLN A 10 -1.20 26.56 -47.35
C GLN A 10 -1.22 27.80 -48.24
N SER A 11 -2.29 27.95 -49.03
CA SER A 11 -2.42 29.01 -50.04
C SER A 11 -2.32 30.44 -49.49
N LYS A 12 -2.47 30.64 -48.17
CA LYS A 12 -2.35 31.94 -47.51
C LYS A 12 -0.95 32.30 -47.03
N THR A 13 -0.04 31.35 -46.85
CA THR A 13 1.27 31.59 -46.20
C THR A 13 2.48 31.31 -47.08
N GLY A 14 2.28 30.80 -48.31
CA GLY A 14 3.40 30.44 -49.20
C GLY A 14 4.25 29.28 -48.67
N GLN A 15 3.66 28.45 -47.81
CA GLN A 15 4.31 27.33 -47.15
C GLN A 15 3.53 26.03 -47.36
N THR A 16 4.25 24.91 -47.32
CA THR A 16 3.69 23.57 -47.38
C THR A 16 3.80 22.89 -46.01
N SER A 17 2.66 22.54 -45.41
CA SER A 17 2.60 21.86 -44.11
C SER A 17 2.80 20.35 -44.26
N LEU A 18 3.58 19.75 -43.35
CA LEU A 18 3.82 18.31 -43.28
C LEU A 18 2.93 17.63 -42.23
N TYR A 19 2.36 16.49 -42.59
CA TYR A 19 1.53 15.67 -41.71
C TYR A 19 1.70 14.17 -42.02
N LEU A 20 1.41 13.31 -41.05
CA LEU A 20 1.38 11.87 -41.22
C LEU A 20 -0.05 11.40 -41.48
N GLU A 21 -0.24 10.58 -42.51
CA GLU A 21 -1.45 9.81 -42.79
C GLU A 21 -1.21 8.36 -42.32
N ILE A 22 -2.07 7.87 -41.42
CA ILE A 22 -1.91 6.56 -40.77
C ILE A 22 -3.08 5.67 -41.16
N TYR A 23 -2.79 4.61 -41.92
CA TYR A 23 -3.79 3.64 -42.36
C TYR A 23 -4.12 2.65 -41.23
N LYS A 24 -5.38 2.66 -40.78
CA LYS A 24 -5.88 1.84 -39.67
C LYS A 24 -6.65 0.58 -40.09
N GLY A 25 -6.96 0.42 -41.38
CA GLY A 25 -7.73 -0.72 -41.91
C GLY A 25 -8.97 -0.27 -42.67
N THR A 26 -9.93 -1.19 -42.83
CA THR A 26 -11.22 -0.96 -43.49
C THR A 26 -12.37 -1.36 -42.59
N VAL A 27 -13.52 -0.71 -42.74
CA VAL A 27 -14.78 -1.07 -42.08
C VAL A 27 -15.89 -1.10 -43.13
N ASN A 28 -16.79 -2.08 -43.06
CA ASN A 28 -17.96 -2.12 -43.92
C ASN A 28 -19.06 -1.24 -43.31
N THR A 29 -19.60 -0.33 -44.10
CA THR A 29 -20.73 0.51 -43.70
C THR A 29 -22.04 -0.28 -43.79
N PRO A 30 -23.09 0.13 -43.05
CA PRO A 30 -24.42 -0.50 -43.13
C PRO A 30 -24.98 -0.59 -44.56
N ASP A 31 -24.57 0.34 -45.45
CA ASP A 31 -24.96 0.38 -46.87
C ASP A 31 -24.15 -0.58 -47.77
N GLY A 32 -23.38 -1.51 -47.19
CA GLY A 32 -22.57 -2.50 -47.93
C GLY A 32 -21.29 -1.95 -48.56
N LYS A 33 -20.88 -0.71 -48.29
CA LYS A 33 -19.66 -0.10 -48.84
C LYS A 33 -18.47 -0.25 -47.90
N THR A 34 -17.28 -0.49 -48.43
CA THR A 34 -16.05 -0.52 -47.62
C THR A 34 -15.47 0.88 -47.44
N LYS A 35 -15.39 1.36 -46.19
CA LYS A 35 -14.77 2.64 -45.80
C LYS A 35 -13.36 2.41 -45.25
N ILE A 36 -12.38 3.16 -45.76
CA ILE A 36 -10.99 3.12 -45.25
C ILE A 36 -10.88 4.02 -44.00
N LEU A 37 -10.32 3.47 -42.91
CA LEU A 37 -10.04 4.22 -41.68
C LEU A 37 -8.63 4.82 -41.73
N ARG A 38 -8.56 6.15 -41.57
CA ARG A 38 -7.30 6.90 -41.57
C ARG A 38 -7.27 7.89 -40.41
N ASP A 39 -6.11 8.01 -39.77
CA ASP A 39 -5.80 9.08 -38.82
C ASP A 39 -4.79 10.04 -39.43
N TYR A 40 -4.82 11.28 -38.95
CA TYR A 40 -3.89 12.32 -39.37
C TYR A 40 -3.18 12.94 -38.17
N LYS A 41 -1.84 13.03 -38.23
CA LYS A 41 -1.02 13.72 -37.23
C LYS A 41 -0.26 14.85 -37.90
N TYR A 42 -0.64 16.09 -37.59
CA TYR A 42 0.04 17.28 -38.10
C TYR A 42 1.34 17.51 -37.33
N LEU A 43 2.44 17.76 -38.05
CA LEU A 43 3.78 17.83 -37.45
C LEU A 43 4.19 19.25 -37.02
N ASN A 44 3.39 20.27 -37.37
CA ASN A 44 3.77 21.69 -37.25
C ASN A 44 5.12 22.00 -37.90
N LEU A 45 5.44 21.27 -38.98
CA LEU A 45 6.61 21.48 -39.83
C LEU A 45 6.16 22.05 -41.17
N TYR A 46 6.88 23.06 -41.64
CA TYR A 46 6.50 23.84 -42.83
C TYR A 46 7.69 23.96 -43.78
N LEU A 47 7.46 23.70 -45.06
CA LEU A 47 8.43 23.91 -46.12
C LEU A 47 8.15 25.24 -46.80
N THR A 48 9.21 25.97 -47.17
CA THR A 48 9.10 27.14 -48.04
C THR A 48 8.84 26.68 -49.47
N ASP A 49 7.76 27.16 -50.11
CA ASP A 49 7.33 26.66 -51.43
C ASP A 49 8.30 27.01 -52.58
N LYS A 50 9.06 28.10 -52.44
CA LYS A 50 10.04 28.57 -53.44
C LYS A 50 11.36 29.00 -52.76
N PRO A 51 12.20 28.05 -52.32
CA PRO A 51 13.46 28.36 -51.65
C PRO A 51 14.48 28.92 -52.67
N THR A 52 14.78 30.20 -52.55
CA THR A 52 15.68 30.93 -53.45
C THR A 52 17.12 30.91 -52.97
N THR A 53 17.34 30.91 -51.65
CA THR A 53 18.68 30.93 -51.06
C THR A 53 19.22 29.52 -50.77
N PRO A 54 20.55 29.32 -50.74
CA PRO A 54 21.14 28.06 -50.30
C PRO A 54 20.70 27.65 -48.89
N LEU A 55 20.52 28.62 -47.98
CA LEU A 55 20.06 28.41 -46.61
C LEU A 55 18.63 27.87 -46.57
N GLU A 56 17.70 28.45 -47.33
CA GLU A 56 16.30 27.98 -47.40
C GLU A 56 16.21 26.56 -47.97
N ARG A 57 17.04 26.22 -48.96
CA ARG A 57 17.10 24.85 -49.51
C ARG A 57 17.62 23.86 -48.46
N GLN A 58 18.60 24.26 -47.66
CA GLN A 58 19.14 23.44 -46.57
C GLN A 58 18.11 23.25 -45.46
N GLN A 59 17.42 24.32 -45.04
CA GLN A 59 16.33 24.26 -44.06
C GLN A 59 15.22 23.31 -44.49
N ASN A 60 14.77 23.38 -45.75
CA ASN A 60 13.76 22.45 -46.28
C ASN A 60 14.26 21.00 -46.22
N LYS A 61 15.53 20.72 -46.53
CA LYS A 61 16.11 19.37 -46.42
C LYS A 61 16.10 18.86 -44.97
N ASP A 62 16.49 19.70 -44.02
CA ASP A 62 16.55 19.33 -42.60
C ASP A 62 15.14 19.08 -42.04
N ILE A 63 14.16 19.89 -42.43
CA ILE A 63 12.74 19.71 -42.07
C ILE A 63 12.18 18.40 -42.64
N ILE A 64 12.49 18.06 -43.90
CA ILE A 64 12.08 16.79 -44.51
C ILE A 64 12.73 15.60 -43.81
N LYS A 65 14.01 15.71 -43.43
CA LYS A 65 14.73 14.66 -42.68
C LYS A 65 14.05 14.42 -41.34
N LEU A 66 13.81 15.48 -40.57
CA LEU A 66 13.11 15.41 -39.28
C LEU A 66 11.71 14.80 -39.43
N ALA A 67 10.96 15.18 -40.48
CA ALA A 67 9.63 14.62 -40.72
C ALA A 67 9.67 13.11 -41.02
N ASN A 68 10.70 12.64 -41.74
CA ASN A 68 10.90 11.21 -41.98
C ASN A 68 11.35 10.46 -40.73
N ASP A 69 12.16 11.07 -39.87
CA ASP A 69 12.55 10.50 -38.57
C ASP A 69 11.32 10.34 -37.67
N ILE A 70 10.44 11.35 -37.62
CA ILE A 70 9.16 11.27 -36.90
C ILE A 70 8.26 10.19 -37.49
N ARG A 71 8.22 10.02 -38.82
CA ARG A 71 7.47 8.95 -39.50
C ARG A 71 8.01 7.57 -39.11
N ALA A 72 9.31 7.36 -39.18
CA ALA A 72 9.96 6.08 -38.85
C ALA A 72 9.76 5.71 -37.38
N LYS A 73 9.92 6.68 -36.47
CA LYS A 73 9.62 6.53 -35.05
C LYS A 73 8.14 6.17 -34.82
N THR A 74 7.22 6.87 -35.48
CA THR A 74 5.77 6.58 -35.43
C THR A 74 5.47 5.17 -35.92
N GLU A 75 6.12 4.71 -36.99
CA GLU A 75 5.93 3.36 -37.52
C GLU A 75 6.48 2.28 -36.56
N LEU A 76 7.63 2.52 -35.93
CA LEU A 76 8.18 1.66 -34.88
C LEU A 76 7.27 1.64 -33.65
N GLU A 77 6.75 2.78 -33.22
CA GLU A 77 5.76 2.87 -32.13
C GLU A 77 4.48 2.10 -32.48
N ILE A 78 4.03 2.10 -33.73
CA ILE A 78 2.88 1.31 -34.20
C ILE A 78 3.20 -0.20 -34.15
N LYS A 79 4.38 -0.62 -34.64
CA LYS A 79 4.82 -2.03 -34.60
C LYS A 79 4.94 -2.53 -33.16
N ASN A 80 5.48 -1.69 -32.27
CA ASN A 80 5.67 -1.99 -30.85
C ASN A 80 4.41 -1.78 -30.00
N GLY A 81 3.30 -1.30 -30.59
CA GLY A 81 2.03 -1.07 -29.88
C GLY A 81 2.05 0.13 -28.91
N GLN A 82 3.01 1.03 -29.05
CA GLN A 82 3.22 2.25 -28.25
C GLN A 82 2.64 3.51 -28.92
N TYR A 83 2.35 3.50 -30.22
CA TYR A 83 1.59 4.56 -30.86
C TYR A 83 0.13 4.43 -30.41
N GLY A 84 -0.49 5.55 -30.02
CA GLY A 84 -1.88 5.57 -29.57
C GLY A 84 -2.77 4.65 -30.40
N PHE A 85 -3.50 3.79 -29.69
CA PHE A 85 -4.50 2.82 -30.18
C PHE A 85 -4.00 1.43 -30.63
N ARG A 86 -3.83 0.52 -29.66
CA ARG A 86 -4.35 -0.86 -29.78
C ARG A 86 -5.77 -0.91 -29.18
N SER A 87 -6.78 -0.43 -29.91
CA SER A 87 -8.17 -0.31 -29.42
C SER A 87 -9.07 -1.53 -29.66
N GLY A 88 -8.55 -2.66 -30.18
CA GLY A 88 -9.40 -3.82 -30.46
C GLY A 88 -9.64 -4.76 -29.27
N GLN A 89 -8.58 -5.09 -28.51
CA GLN A 89 -8.63 -6.15 -27.49
C GLN A 89 -8.39 -5.67 -26.05
N LYS A 90 -7.75 -4.50 -25.83
CA LYS A 90 -7.50 -3.97 -24.47
C LYS A 90 -8.64 -3.08 -23.92
N ASN A 91 -9.55 -2.62 -24.77
CA ASN A 91 -10.68 -1.76 -24.38
C ASN A 91 -11.85 -2.51 -23.73
N LYS A 92 -11.81 -3.84 -23.69
CA LYS A 92 -12.84 -4.70 -23.07
C LYS A 92 -12.41 -5.30 -21.73
N VAL A 93 -11.24 -4.93 -21.21
CA VAL A 93 -10.82 -5.45 -19.91
C VAL A 93 -11.71 -4.83 -18.85
N ASP A 94 -12.51 -5.68 -18.21
CA ASP A 94 -13.24 -5.32 -17.01
C ASP A 94 -12.25 -5.22 -15.84
N PHE A 95 -12.10 -4.01 -15.33
CA PHE A 95 -11.20 -3.73 -14.22
C PHE A 95 -11.67 -4.37 -12.92
N ILE A 96 -12.98 -4.56 -12.72
CA ILE A 96 -13.50 -5.19 -11.50
C ILE A 96 -13.12 -6.67 -11.47
N ALA A 97 -13.34 -7.40 -12.56
CA ALA A 97 -12.86 -8.79 -12.69
C ALA A 97 -11.34 -8.88 -12.47
N PHE A 98 -10.57 -7.98 -13.10
CA PHE A 98 -9.13 -7.93 -12.88
C PHE A 98 -8.77 -7.70 -11.41
N PHE A 99 -9.42 -6.74 -10.74
CA PHE A 99 -9.16 -6.43 -9.33
C PHE A 99 -9.52 -7.61 -8.42
N LYS A 100 -10.66 -8.27 -8.63
CA LYS A 100 -11.04 -9.48 -7.88
C LYS A 100 -10.00 -10.60 -8.06
N GLN A 101 -9.54 -10.86 -9.27
CA GLN A 101 -8.48 -11.84 -9.53
C GLN A 101 -7.16 -11.48 -8.80
N GLN A 102 -6.77 -10.21 -8.79
CA GLN A 102 -5.58 -9.75 -8.06
C GLN A 102 -5.75 -9.81 -6.53
N ALA A 103 -6.98 -9.68 -6.04
CA ALA A 103 -7.32 -9.79 -4.63
C ALA A 103 -7.23 -11.24 -4.14
N GLU A 104 -7.76 -12.19 -4.94
CA GLU A 104 -7.70 -13.64 -4.67
C GLU A 104 -6.25 -14.13 -4.61
N LYS A 105 -5.41 -13.75 -5.58
CA LYS A 105 -3.97 -14.10 -5.60
C LYS A 105 -3.21 -13.62 -4.35
N ARG A 106 -3.64 -12.50 -3.76
CA ARG A 106 -3.04 -11.94 -2.54
C ARG A 106 -3.57 -12.61 -1.28
N ASN A 107 -4.72 -13.28 -1.35
CA ASN A 107 -5.46 -13.82 -0.22
C ASN A 107 -5.72 -12.76 0.87
N THR A 108 -6.25 -11.60 0.48
CA THR A 108 -6.53 -10.50 1.41
C THR A 108 -7.98 -10.01 1.35
N ASP A 109 -8.70 -10.09 2.46
CA ASP A 109 -10.09 -9.59 2.62
C ASP A 109 -10.22 -8.11 2.30
N ILE A 110 -9.15 -7.34 2.53
CA ILE A 110 -9.10 -5.91 2.25
C ILE A 110 -9.29 -5.64 0.75
N TRP A 111 -8.57 -6.35 -0.12
CA TRP A 111 -8.66 -6.13 -1.57
C TRP A 111 -10.00 -6.63 -2.12
N LEU A 112 -10.52 -7.74 -1.59
CA LEU A 112 -11.84 -8.25 -1.95
C LEU A 112 -12.94 -7.25 -1.56
N SER A 113 -12.87 -6.71 -0.35
CA SER A 113 -13.81 -5.69 0.13
C SER A 113 -13.74 -4.41 -0.70
N ALA A 114 -12.52 -3.94 -1.02
CA ALA A 114 -12.32 -2.78 -1.88
C ALA A 114 -12.89 -3.00 -3.29
N ALA A 115 -12.69 -4.18 -3.87
CA ALA A 115 -13.27 -4.54 -5.17
C ALA A 115 -14.80 -4.65 -5.10
N SER A 116 -15.37 -5.16 -4.01
CA SER A 116 -16.82 -5.18 -3.80
C SER A 116 -17.40 -3.77 -3.73
N HIS A 117 -16.75 -2.85 -3.02
CA HIS A 117 -17.18 -1.45 -2.97
C HIS A 117 -17.08 -0.77 -4.33
N LEU A 118 -16.05 -1.10 -5.13
CA LEU A 118 -15.95 -0.61 -6.50
C LEU A 118 -17.09 -1.13 -7.38
N SER A 119 -17.46 -2.41 -7.24
CA SER A 119 -18.63 -3.01 -7.90
C SER A 119 -19.93 -2.31 -7.51
N THR A 120 -20.11 -2.00 -6.22
CA THR A 120 -21.29 -1.26 -5.74
C THR A 120 -21.34 0.16 -6.28
N TYR A 121 -20.20 0.82 -6.42
CA TYR A 121 -20.12 2.20 -6.93
C TYR A 121 -20.29 2.31 -8.45
N ALA A 122 -19.65 1.42 -9.21
CA ALA A 122 -19.55 1.51 -10.66
C ALA A 122 -20.42 0.50 -11.44
N GLY A 123 -21.11 -0.40 -10.74
CA GLY A 123 -21.79 -1.55 -11.32
C GLY A 123 -20.85 -2.75 -11.50
N ASP A 124 -21.34 -3.83 -12.10
CA ASP A 124 -20.60 -5.10 -12.18
C ASP A 124 -19.54 -5.15 -13.28
N LEU A 125 -19.62 -4.24 -14.25
CA LEU A 125 -18.70 -4.17 -15.38
C LEU A 125 -18.12 -2.76 -15.50
N LEU A 126 -16.81 -2.63 -15.26
CA LEU A 126 -16.09 -1.37 -15.33
C LEU A 126 -14.97 -1.47 -16.36
N PRO A 127 -15.22 -1.04 -17.61
CA PRO A 127 -14.19 -0.98 -18.62
C PRO A 127 -13.08 -0.02 -18.16
N VAL A 128 -11.84 -0.49 -18.26
CA VAL A 128 -10.64 0.26 -17.85
C VAL A 128 -10.60 1.70 -18.41
N ILE A 129 -11.13 1.93 -19.61
CA ILE A 129 -11.16 3.25 -20.26
C ILE A 129 -12.02 4.29 -19.52
N GLN A 130 -12.99 3.84 -18.72
CA GLN A 130 -13.85 4.72 -17.92
C GLN A 130 -13.16 5.20 -16.64
N ILE A 131 -12.03 4.59 -16.27
CA ILE A 131 -11.28 4.95 -15.06
C ILE A 131 -10.41 6.16 -15.36
N THR A 132 -11.02 7.34 -15.29
CA THR A 132 -10.33 8.63 -15.41
C THR A 132 -9.84 9.13 -14.05
N THR A 133 -9.02 10.19 -14.05
CA THR A 133 -8.64 10.87 -12.80
C THR A 133 -9.87 11.34 -12.02
N GLU A 134 -10.91 11.79 -12.73
CA GLU A 134 -12.15 12.26 -12.11
C GLU A 134 -12.96 11.11 -11.50
N PHE A 135 -13.04 9.97 -12.18
CA PHE A 135 -13.60 8.75 -11.60
C PHE A 135 -12.89 8.37 -10.29
N CYS A 136 -11.55 8.44 -10.27
CA CYS A 136 -10.78 8.12 -9.07
C CYS A 136 -11.09 9.08 -7.90
N LYS A 137 -11.29 10.38 -8.17
CA LYS A 137 -11.70 11.35 -7.14
C LYS A 137 -13.10 11.06 -6.63
N ASN A 138 -14.05 10.78 -7.52
CA ASN A 138 -15.44 10.52 -7.13
C ASN A 138 -15.56 9.21 -6.34
N PHE A 139 -14.82 8.17 -6.74
CA PHE A 139 -14.76 6.93 -5.96
C PHE A 139 -14.16 7.13 -4.56
N LYS A 140 -13.16 8.02 -4.43
CA LYS A 140 -12.64 8.42 -3.12
C LYS A 140 -13.74 9.05 -2.26
N VAL A 141 -14.49 10.01 -2.80
CA VAL A 141 -15.58 10.70 -2.09
C VAL A 141 -16.65 9.70 -1.65
N TYR A 142 -17.04 8.77 -2.53
CA TYR A 142 -17.95 7.67 -2.19
C TYR A 142 -17.45 6.87 -0.98
N LEU A 143 -16.18 6.44 -0.98
CA LEU A 143 -15.60 5.70 0.15
C LEU A 143 -15.59 6.50 1.46
N GLU A 144 -15.43 7.82 1.38
CA GLU A 144 -15.38 8.72 2.55
C GLU A 144 -16.77 9.08 3.10
N GLN A 145 -17.80 9.17 2.27
CA GLN A 145 -19.08 9.80 2.62
C GLN A 145 -20.29 8.86 2.57
N GLU A 146 -20.27 7.87 1.68
CA GLU A 146 -21.45 7.08 1.30
C GLU A 146 -21.29 5.58 1.57
N ALA A 147 -20.07 5.05 1.45
CA ALA A 147 -19.83 3.62 1.59
C ALA A 147 -20.18 3.08 2.99
N ILE A 148 -20.91 1.97 3.02
CA ILE A 148 -21.39 1.30 4.24
C ILE A 148 -20.68 -0.05 4.41
N SER A 149 -20.17 -0.32 5.61
CA SER A 149 -19.64 -1.62 5.99
C SER A 149 -20.77 -2.65 6.07
N LYS A 150 -20.70 -3.70 5.23
CA LYS A 150 -21.68 -4.80 5.23
C LYS A 150 -21.78 -5.53 6.58
N LEU A 151 -20.69 -5.55 7.36
CA LEU A 151 -20.65 -6.25 8.65
C LEU A 151 -21.20 -5.42 9.81
N GLN A 152 -21.13 -4.10 9.71
CA GLN A 152 -21.47 -3.19 10.83
C GLN A 152 -22.68 -2.31 10.53
N GLU A 153 -23.18 -2.34 9.29
CA GLU A 153 -24.28 -1.51 8.79
C GLU A 153 -24.06 -0.01 9.08
N LYS A 154 -22.80 0.41 9.10
CA LYS A 154 -22.36 1.78 9.41
C LYS A 154 -21.41 2.29 8.34
N LYS A 155 -21.33 3.62 8.21
CA LYS A 155 -20.37 4.28 7.31
C LYS A 155 -18.95 3.79 7.58
N LEU A 156 -18.15 3.66 6.52
CA LEU A 156 -16.76 3.26 6.65
C LEU A 156 -15.99 4.24 7.54
N SER A 157 -15.11 3.69 8.39
CA SER A 157 -14.15 4.53 9.11
C SER A 157 -13.18 5.17 8.13
N LYS A 158 -12.64 6.35 8.45
CA LYS A 158 -11.62 7.02 7.62
C LYS A 158 -10.40 6.14 7.36
N GLY A 159 -10.01 5.32 8.33
CA GLY A 159 -8.92 4.34 8.17
C GLY A 159 -9.27 3.23 7.18
N THR A 160 -10.50 2.71 7.23
CA THR A 160 -10.99 1.70 6.27
C THR A 160 -11.05 2.27 4.86
N ALA A 161 -11.64 3.47 4.68
CA ALA A 161 -11.69 4.15 3.39
C ALA A 161 -10.28 4.38 2.81
N HIS A 162 -9.32 4.82 3.64
CA HIS A 162 -7.93 4.98 3.25
C HIS A 162 -7.31 3.68 2.74
N VAL A 163 -7.48 2.57 3.46
CA VAL A 163 -6.92 1.28 3.10
C VAL A 163 -7.56 0.73 1.82
N TYR A 164 -8.89 0.84 1.66
CA TYR A 164 -9.59 0.39 0.46
C TYR A 164 -9.19 1.21 -0.78
N PHE A 165 -9.10 2.53 -0.64
CA PHE A 165 -8.65 3.40 -1.72
C PHE A 165 -7.21 3.10 -2.14
N ASN A 166 -6.33 2.82 -1.18
CA ASN A 166 -4.94 2.43 -1.50
C ASN A 166 -4.85 1.05 -2.15
N ALA A 167 -5.73 0.10 -1.83
CA ALA A 167 -5.83 -1.17 -2.54
C ALA A 167 -6.23 -0.94 -4.00
N PHE A 168 -7.23 -0.08 -4.25
CA PHE A 168 -7.63 0.33 -5.60
C PHE A 168 -6.48 0.99 -6.38
N LYS A 169 -5.81 1.99 -5.78
CA LYS A 169 -4.64 2.66 -6.38
C LYS A 169 -3.50 1.69 -6.69
N SER A 170 -3.27 0.72 -5.81
CA SER A 170 -2.28 -0.33 -6.01
C SER A 170 -2.67 -1.28 -7.13
N CYS A 171 -3.95 -1.64 -7.24
CA CYS A 171 -4.46 -2.45 -8.36
C CYS A 171 -4.24 -1.76 -9.71
N LEU A 172 -4.47 -0.45 -9.78
CA LEU A 172 -4.17 0.35 -10.99
C LEU A 172 -2.67 0.33 -11.33
N ASN A 173 -1.78 0.36 -10.34
CA ASN A 173 -0.34 0.21 -10.61
C ASN A 173 0.01 -1.16 -11.20
N ILE A 174 -0.65 -2.23 -10.76
CA ILE A 174 -0.47 -3.56 -11.38
C ILE A 174 -1.03 -3.58 -12.79
N ALA A 175 -2.16 -2.91 -13.03
CA ALA A 175 -2.70 -2.76 -14.38
C ALA A 175 -1.72 -2.01 -15.30
N VAL A 176 -0.97 -1.02 -14.80
CA VAL A 176 0.14 -0.40 -15.53
C VAL A 176 1.25 -1.41 -15.79
N ALA A 177 1.72 -2.13 -14.76
CA ALA A 177 2.80 -3.11 -14.89
C ALA A 177 2.46 -4.25 -15.89
N ASN A 178 1.18 -4.64 -15.95
CA ASN A 178 0.66 -5.64 -16.89
C ASN A 178 0.34 -5.05 -18.29
N ASN A 179 0.68 -3.78 -18.54
CA ASN A 179 0.39 -3.08 -19.79
C ASN A 179 -1.11 -3.05 -20.15
N ILE A 180 -2.01 -3.13 -19.17
CA ILE A 180 -3.47 -2.98 -19.35
C ILE A 180 -3.80 -1.50 -19.54
N ILE A 181 -3.17 -0.63 -18.74
CA ILE A 181 -3.19 0.83 -18.89
C ILE A 181 -1.77 1.38 -19.03
N ASN A 182 -1.64 2.56 -19.63
CA ASN A 182 -0.34 3.18 -19.84
C ASN A 182 0.13 4.02 -18.64
N LYS A 183 -0.81 4.71 -17.98
CA LYS A 183 -0.55 5.55 -16.80
C LYS A 183 -1.65 5.27 -15.78
N ASN A 184 -1.28 5.27 -14.50
CA ASN A 184 -2.26 5.17 -13.43
C ASN A 184 -3.02 6.51 -13.29
N PRO A 185 -4.34 6.54 -13.53
CA PRO A 185 -5.16 7.77 -13.42
C PRO A 185 -5.28 8.28 -11.98
N CYS A 186 -4.98 7.45 -10.99
CA CYS A 186 -5.04 7.76 -9.57
C CYS A 186 -3.71 8.31 -9.00
N ASN A 187 -2.66 8.45 -9.82
CA ASN A 187 -1.34 8.88 -9.33
C ASN A 187 -1.38 10.24 -8.60
N GLU A 188 -2.08 11.21 -9.19
CA GLU A 188 -2.21 12.58 -8.67
C GLU A 188 -3.37 12.73 -7.67
N VAL A 189 -4.17 11.68 -7.43
CA VAL A 189 -5.23 11.70 -6.43
C VAL A 189 -4.65 11.31 -5.08
N ALA A 190 -4.72 12.25 -4.14
CA ALA A 190 -4.31 12.03 -2.76
C ALA A 190 -5.28 11.05 -2.07
N SER A 191 -4.73 10.06 -1.38
CA SER A 191 -5.51 9.09 -0.59
C SER A 191 -6.32 9.79 0.51
N PRO A 192 -7.43 9.19 0.98
CA PRO A 192 -8.16 9.65 2.16
C PRO A 192 -7.21 9.91 3.33
N LYS A 193 -7.50 10.92 4.15
CA LYS A 193 -6.67 11.17 5.35
C LYS A 193 -6.86 10.02 6.32
N ASN A 194 -5.78 9.31 6.63
CA ASN A 194 -5.80 8.32 7.68
C ASN A 194 -5.70 9.03 9.04
N ILE A 195 -6.76 8.99 9.83
CA ILE A 195 -6.69 9.39 11.24
C ILE A 195 -6.16 8.18 11.99
N ASN A 196 -4.91 8.27 12.46
CA ASN A 196 -4.35 7.27 13.36
C ASN A 196 -5.19 7.28 14.64
N ALA A 197 -6.08 6.30 14.79
CA ALA A 197 -6.74 6.05 16.06
C ALA A 197 -5.67 5.85 17.13
N GLN A 198 -5.85 6.51 18.28
CA GLN A 198 -4.94 6.32 19.41
C GLN A 198 -4.99 4.85 19.81
N ARG A 199 -3.86 4.17 19.68
CA ARG A 199 -3.80 2.74 19.95
C ARG A 199 -3.79 2.54 21.45
N GLU A 200 -4.72 1.73 21.93
CA GLU A 200 -4.80 1.42 23.34
C GLU A 200 -3.68 0.47 23.75
N TYR A 201 -3.14 0.74 24.93
CA TYR A 201 -2.09 -0.01 25.60
C TYR A 201 -2.45 -0.14 27.08
N LEU A 202 -1.78 -1.07 27.75
CA LEU A 202 -1.94 -1.33 29.18
C LEU A 202 -0.87 -0.59 29.99
N THR A 203 -1.25 -0.07 31.15
CA THR A 203 -0.29 0.40 32.15
C THR A 203 0.36 -0.79 32.85
N ILE A 204 1.46 -0.55 33.57
CA ILE A 204 2.12 -1.61 34.33
C ILE A 204 1.21 -2.24 35.38
N ASP A 205 0.35 -1.44 36.02
CA ASP A 205 -0.58 -1.93 37.04
C ASP A 205 -1.71 -2.75 36.44
N GLU A 206 -2.21 -2.39 35.24
CA GLU A 206 -3.16 -3.20 34.50
C GLU A 206 -2.54 -4.54 34.05
N VAL A 207 -1.27 -4.55 33.62
CA VAL A 207 -0.56 -5.80 33.31
C VAL A 207 -0.42 -6.66 34.56
N ARG A 208 -0.08 -6.08 35.72
CA ARG A 208 -0.01 -6.80 37.00
C ARG A 208 -1.36 -7.36 37.43
N LEU A 209 -2.44 -6.63 37.16
CA LEU A 209 -3.80 -7.08 37.45
C LEU A 209 -4.15 -8.31 36.61
N LEU A 210 -3.87 -8.27 35.30
CA LEU A 210 -4.05 -9.42 34.41
C LEU A 210 -3.28 -10.66 34.85
N VAL A 211 -2.05 -10.51 35.35
CA VAL A 211 -1.27 -11.64 35.89
C VAL A 211 -2.05 -12.36 37.00
N LYS A 212 -2.73 -11.60 37.87
CA LYS A 212 -3.53 -12.12 38.99
C LYS A 212 -4.92 -12.60 38.58
N THR A 213 -5.50 -12.07 37.52
CA THR A 213 -6.83 -12.45 37.04
C THR A 213 -6.79 -13.80 36.31
N ASP A 214 -7.72 -14.68 36.65
CA ASP A 214 -7.89 -15.98 35.98
C ASP A 214 -8.26 -15.80 34.51
N CYS A 215 -7.63 -16.59 33.65
CA CYS A 215 -7.94 -16.60 32.22
C CYS A 215 -8.42 -17.99 31.84
N GLN A 216 -9.54 -18.06 31.10
CA GLN A 216 -10.10 -19.34 30.65
C GLN A 216 -9.10 -20.20 29.84
N ARG A 217 -8.11 -19.59 29.19
CA ARG A 217 -7.07 -20.29 28.45
C ARG A 217 -5.69 -19.82 28.85
N GLU A 218 -4.99 -20.65 29.62
CA GLU A 218 -3.63 -20.37 30.09
C GLU A 218 -2.63 -20.08 28.96
N VAL A 219 -2.72 -20.80 27.84
CA VAL A 219 -1.85 -20.51 26.68
C VAL A 219 -2.06 -19.11 26.11
N LEU A 220 -3.31 -18.61 26.11
CA LEU A 220 -3.63 -17.25 25.66
C LEU A 220 -3.07 -16.21 26.63
N LYS A 221 -3.25 -16.44 27.94
CA LYS A 221 -2.70 -15.60 29.02
C LYS A 221 -1.19 -15.48 28.89
N LYS A 222 -0.47 -16.61 28.85
CA LYS A 222 1.00 -16.65 28.70
C LYS A 222 1.45 -15.95 27.41
N ALA A 223 0.82 -16.25 26.27
CA ALA A 223 1.18 -15.64 24.99
C ALA A 223 0.95 -14.12 24.96
N PHE A 224 -0.16 -13.64 25.51
CA PHE A 224 -0.45 -12.21 25.56
C PHE A 224 0.50 -11.47 26.51
N LEU A 225 0.74 -11.99 27.71
CA LEU A 225 1.72 -11.41 28.64
C LEU A 225 3.13 -11.43 28.05
N PHE A 226 3.49 -12.49 27.33
CA PHE A 226 4.76 -12.58 26.62
C PHE A 226 4.88 -11.47 25.56
N SER A 227 3.80 -11.16 24.83
CA SER A 227 3.74 -10.00 23.92
C SER A 227 3.95 -8.67 24.67
N CYS A 228 3.36 -8.50 25.86
CA CYS A 228 3.58 -7.32 26.71
C CYS A 228 5.01 -7.16 27.20
N LEU A 229 5.77 -8.26 27.34
CA LEU A 229 7.14 -8.25 27.85
C LEU A 229 8.23 -8.26 26.76
N THR A 230 7.89 -8.64 25.52
CA THR A 230 8.86 -8.79 24.42
C THR A 230 8.51 -7.94 23.19
N GLY A 231 7.28 -7.44 23.12
CA GLY A 231 6.78 -6.71 21.96
C GLY A 231 6.56 -7.57 20.71
N LEU A 232 6.67 -8.90 20.78
CA LEU A 232 6.53 -9.76 19.61
C LEU A 232 5.12 -9.76 19.02
N ARG A 233 5.01 -9.98 17.71
CA ARG A 233 3.71 -10.08 17.03
C ARG A 233 3.08 -11.44 17.33
N TYR A 234 1.76 -11.50 17.30
CA TYR A 234 1.01 -12.75 17.44
C TYR A 234 1.55 -13.87 16.53
N SER A 235 1.78 -13.57 15.25
CA SER A 235 2.28 -14.55 14.28
C SER A 235 3.65 -15.11 14.63
N ASP A 236 4.51 -14.30 15.24
CA ASP A 236 5.85 -14.69 15.65
C ASP A 236 5.75 -15.58 16.90
N ILE A 237 4.99 -15.16 17.91
CA ILE A 237 4.71 -15.94 19.13
C ILE A 237 4.05 -17.29 18.81
N ASN A 238 3.06 -17.29 17.92
CA ASN A 238 2.31 -18.49 17.55
C ASN A 238 3.14 -19.52 16.77
N ASN A 239 4.26 -19.11 16.18
CA ASN A 239 5.14 -20.00 15.42
C ASN A 239 6.50 -20.22 16.07
N LEU A 240 6.75 -19.59 17.23
CA LEU A 240 7.99 -19.74 18.00
C LEU A 240 8.19 -21.20 18.40
N LYS A 241 9.38 -21.73 18.12
CA LYS A 241 9.79 -23.11 18.45
C LYS A 241 10.85 -23.12 19.55
N TRP A 242 10.97 -24.25 20.26
CA TRP A 242 12.01 -24.38 21.29
C TRP A 242 13.43 -24.32 20.75
N SER A 243 13.67 -24.71 19.49
CA SER A 243 14.97 -24.52 18.81
C SER A 243 15.38 -23.06 18.67
N GLU A 244 14.44 -22.12 18.77
CA GLU A 244 14.66 -20.68 18.62
C GLU A 244 14.86 -19.99 19.97
N VAL A 245 14.76 -20.73 21.09
CA VAL A 245 15.00 -20.23 22.45
C VAL A 245 16.39 -20.69 22.89
N VAL A 246 17.33 -19.75 22.93
CA VAL A 246 18.75 -20.04 23.21
C VAL A 246 19.12 -19.51 24.58
N LYS A 247 19.74 -20.36 25.40
CA LYS A 247 20.38 -19.93 26.64
C LYS A 247 21.78 -19.42 26.32
N THR A 248 22.08 -18.20 26.77
CA THR A 248 23.39 -17.55 26.63
C THR A 248 24.01 -17.34 28.02
N ASN A 249 25.25 -16.86 28.07
CA ASN A 249 25.91 -16.53 29.35
C ASN A 249 25.19 -15.39 30.10
N ASN A 250 24.49 -14.52 29.39
CA ASN A 250 23.86 -13.32 29.93
C ASN A 250 22.33 -13.45 30.08
N GLY A 251 21.78 -14.68 29.99
CA GLY A 251 20.35 -14.94 30.10
C GLY A 251 19.80 -15.69 28.89
N HIS A 252 18.61 -15.32 28.43
CA HIS A 252 17.91 -16.01 27.36
C HIS A 252 17.70 -15.10 26.15
N GLN A 253 17.89 -15.65 24.96
CA GLN A 253 17.71 -14.95 23.70
C GLN A 253 16.80 -15.75 22.76
N LEU A 254 15.99 -15.03 21.99
CA LEU A 254 15.24 -15.58 20.87
C LEU A 254 15.97 -15.30 19.57
N ILE A 255 16.16 -16.33 18.75
CA ILE A 255 16.79 -16.23 17.44
C ILE A 255 15.87 -16.87 16.41
N PHE A 256 15.14 -16.05 15.66
CA PHE A 256 14.16 -16.52 14.68
C PHE A 256 13.95 -15.54 13.53
N THR A 257 13.43 -16.06 12.41
CA THR A 257 13.06 -15.23 11.26
C THR A 257 11.63 -14.73 11.43
N GLN A 258 11.44 -13.42 11.46
CA GLN A 258 10.12 -12.82 11.62
C GLN A 258 9.17 -13.23 10.49
N GLN A 259 7.92 -13.53 10.83
CA GLN A 259 6.94 -14.00 9.85
C GLN A 259 6.60 -12.94 8.81
N LYS A 260 6.52 -11.67 9.23
CA LYS A 260 6.07 -10.57 8.39
C LYS A 260 7.18 -9.98 7.51
N THR A 261 8.33 -9.68 8.09
CA THR A 261 9.45 -9.01 7.39
C THR A 261 10.42 -10.00 6.75
N LYS A 262 10.41 -11.27 7.18
CA LYS A 262 11.37 -12.30 6.77
C LYS A 262 12.83 -11.96 7.14
N GLU A 263 13.00 -11.06 8.10
CA GLU A 263 14.31 -10.69 8.64
C GLU A 263 14.61 -11.53 9.90
N LEU A 264 15.89 -11.84 10.09
CA LEU A 264 16.38 -12.49 11.30
C LEU A 264 16.36 -11.51 12.47
N LEU A 265 15.75 -11.90 13.59
CA LEU A 265 15.72 -11.12 14.82
C LEU A 265 16.48 -11.87 15.92
N TYR A 266 17.39 -11.14 16.57
CA TYR A 266 18.01 -11.51 17.83
C TYR A 266 17.35 -10.66 18.92
N LEU A 267 16.66 -11.31 19.87
CA LEU A 267 15.94 -10.61 20.92
C LEU A 267 16.27 -11.20 22.28
N ASP A 268 16.98 -10.44 23.10
CA ASP A 268 17.16 -10.78 24.50
C ASP A 268 15.84 -10.64 25.24
N ILE A 269 15.50 -11.65 26.04
CA ILE A 269 14.25 -11.68 26.82
C ILE A 269 14.56 -11.66 28.31
N SER A 270 13.72 -10.99 29.08
CA SER A 270 13.84 -10.96 30.53
C SER A 270 13.54 -12.32 31.16
N GLU A 271 14.02 -12.54 32.38
CA GLU A 271 13.70 -13.76 33.14
C GLU A 271 12.19 -13.95 33.34
N GLN A 272 11.43 -12.85 33.52
CA GLN A 272 9.98 -12.92 33.58
C GLN A 272 9.36 -13.44 32.28
N ALA A 273 9.86 -12.99 31.13
CA ALA A 273 9.42 -13.48 29.83
C ALA A 273 9.80 -14.96 29.64
N ARG A 274 10.98 -15.38 30.11
CA ARG A 274 11.43 -16.78 30.09
C ARG A 274 10.54 -17.70 30.92
N VAL A 275 10.12 -17.25 32.11
CA VAL A 275 9.21 -18.01 32.99
C VAL A 275 7.87 -18.27 32.29
N LEU A 276 7.35 -17.31 31.52
CA LEU A 276 6.10 -17.49 30.77
C LEU A 276 6.18 -18.57 29.68
N LEU A 277 7.38 -18.90 29.20
CA LEU A 277 7.55 -19.99 28.21
C LEU A 277 7.34 -21.37 28.83
N GLY A 278 7.49 -21.51 30.16
CA GLY A 278 7.37 -22.77 30.87
C GLY A 278 8.56 -23.72 30.65
N GLU A 279 8.27 -25.01 30.81
CA GLU A 279 9.25 -26.10 30.66
C GLU A 279 9.67 -26.27 29.21
N THR A 280 10.96 -26.54 29.02
CA THR A 280 11.57 -26.68 27.69
C THR A 280 11.06 -27.95 27.01
N GLY A 281 10.46 -27.79 25.83
CA GLY A 281 9.99 -28.89 24.98
C GLY A 281 11.05 -29.35 23.96
N LYS A 282 10.63 -30.21 23.03
CA LYS A 282 11.52 -30.69 21.95
C LYS A 282 11.81 -29.57 20.96
N PRO A 283 13.00 -29.52 20.31
CA PRO A 283 13.41 -28.40 19.47
C PRO A 283 12.39 -27.99 18.38
N HIS A 284 11.72 -28.94 17.73
CA HIS A 284 10.77 -28.68 16.65
C HIS A 284 9.36 -28.27 17.14
N GLU A 285 9.07 -28.45 18.42
CA GLU A 285 7.76 -28.15 18.99
C GLU A 285 7.56 -26.65 19.18
N LYS A 286 6.32 -26.21 18.99
CA LYS A 286 5.90 -24.83 19.32
C LYS A 286 5.99 -24.60 20.82
N VAL A 287 6.47 -23.42 21.21
CA VAL A 287 6.51 -22.98 22.61
C VAL A 287 5.09 -22.81 23.15
N PHE A 288 4.21 -22.15 22.40
CA PHE A 288 2.81 -21.93 22.77
C PHE A 288 1.88 -22.97 22.10
N LYS A 289 1.92 -24.22 22.59
CA LYS A 289 1.10 -25.33 22.07
C LYS A 289 -0.40 -25.03 22.19
N GLY A 290 -1.16 -25.24 21.11
CA GLY A 290 -2.62 -25.02 21.08
C GLY A 290 -3.05 -23.55 21.02
N LEU A 291 -2.11 -22.62 20.81
CA LEU A 291 -2.43 -21.25 20.42
C LEU A 291 -2.90 -21.23 18.96
N TYR A 292 -4.03 -20.56 18.72
CA TYR A 292 -4.56 -20.34 17.37
C TYR A 292 -5.39 -19.05 17.37
N TYR A 293 -5.52 -18.45 16.19
CA TYR A 293 -6.22 -17.19 16.00
C TYR A 293 -7.66 -17.47 15.61
N SER A 294 -8.60 -16.88 16.33
CA SER A 294 -10.03 -16.90 15.95
C SER A 294 -10.76 -15.71 16.57
N GLY A 295 -11.95 -15.40 16.05
CA GLY A 295 -12.83 -14.38 16.65
C GLY A 295 -13.16 -14.70 18.12
N GLU A 296 -13.38 -15.99 18.42
CA GLU A 296 -13.60 -16.48 19.78
C GLU A 296 -12.43 -16.16 20.72
N GLN A 297 -11.19 -16.28 20.25
CA GLN A 297 -9.99 -16.00 21.07
C GLN A 297 -9.86 -14.50 21.35
N ASN A 298 -10.25 -13.65 20.39
CA ASN A 298 -10.34 -12.21 20.62
C ASN A 298 -11.42 -11.87 21.64
N LEU A 299 -12.58 -12.54 21.60
CA LEU A 299 -13.63 -12.37 22.62
C LEU A 299 -13.16 -12.84 24.00
N ARG A 300 -12.47 -13.97 24.09
CA ARG A 300 -11.87 -14.44 25.36
C ARG A 300 -10.85 -13.46 25.92
N LEU A 301 -10.01 -12.88 25.08
CA LEU A 301 -9.07 -11.84 25.49
C LEU A 301 -9.82 -10.62 26.06
N GLN A 302 -10.89 -10.16 25.39
CA GLN A 302 -11.72 -9.05 25.88
C GLN A 302 -12.42 -9.39 27.20
N ASN A 303 -13.00 -10.58 27.32
CA ASN A 303 -13.65 -11.02 28.55
C ASN A 303 -12.67 -11.08 29.73
N TRP A 304 -11.43 -11.54 29.49
CA TRP A 304 -10.38 -11.54 30.51
C TRP A 304 -9.99 -10.12 30.94
N MET A 305 -9.96 -9.14 30.02
CA MET A 305 -9.76 -7.72 30.36
C MET A 305 -10.89 -7.18 31.23
N ILE A 306 -12.14 -7.47 30.87
CA ILE A 306 -13.32 -7.04 31.64
C ILE A 306 -13.31 -7.66 33.05
N GLN A 307 -12.96 -8.95 33.18
CA GLN A 307 -12.81 -9.62 34.47
C GLN A 307 -11.72 -8.99 35.34
N ALA A 308 -10.67 -8.46 34.72
CA ALA A 308 -9.64 -7.68 35.39
C ALA A 308 -10.07 -6.22 35.66
N GLY A 309 -11.31 -5.80 35.34
CA GLY A 309 -11.76 -4.42 35.52
C GLY A 309 -11.17 -3.42 34.52
N ILE A 310 -10.63 -3.90 33.40
CA ILE A 310 -9.99 -3.07 32.38
C ILE A 310 -10.99 -2.77 31.26
N ASN A 311 -11.50 -1.54 31.21
CA ASN A 311 -12.51 -1.08 30.23
C ASN A 311 -11.90 -0.57 28.91
N LYS A 312 -10.75 -1.13 28.50
CA LYS A 312 -10.07 -0.80 27.23
C LYS A 312 -10.33 -1.88 26.20
N LYS A 313 -10.47 -1.49 24.94
CA LYS A 313 -10.56 -2.39 23.78
C LYS A 313 -9.17 -2.93 23.38
N ILE A 314 -8.69 -3.89 24.16
CA ILE A 314 -7.38 -4.52 23.99
C ILE A 314 -7.39 -5.70 22.99
N THR A 315 -6.69 -5.55 21.87
CA THR A 315 -6.44 -6.67 20.96
C THR A 315 -5.12 -7.35 21.30
N PHE A 316 -4.80 -8.51 20.72
CA PHE A 316 -3.49 -9.14 20.96
C PHE A 316 -2.32 -8.20 20.57
N HIS A 317 -2.50 -7.39 19.52
CA HIS A 317 -1.48 -6.42 19.10
C HIS A 317 -1.29 -5.28 20.12
N SER A 318 -2.28 -5.02 20.97
CA SER A 318 -2.14 -4.07 22.07
C SER A 318 -1.04 -4.50 23.06
N GLY A 319 -0.73 -5.79 23.21
CA GLY A 319 0.41 -6.24 24.02
C GLY A 319 1.75 -5.69 23.52
N ARG A 320 1.94 -5.63 22.20
CA ARG A 320 3.11 -4.98 21.59
C ARG A 320 3.12 -3.47 21.81
N HIS A 321 1.95 -2.83 21.83
CA HIS A 321 1.82 -1.42 22.19
C HIS A 321 2.21 -1.19 23.65
N THR A 322 1.70 -2.01 24.55
CA THR A 322 2.07 -2.05 25.96
C THR A 322 3.58 -2.13 26.14
N PHE A 323 4.24 -3.12 25.51
CA PHE A 323 5.70 -3.24 25.61
C PHE A 323 6.43 -1.96 25.21
N ALA A 324 6.09 -1.41 24.04
CA ALA A 324 6.76 -0.23 23.53
C ALA A 324 6.57 1.00 24.43
N VAL A 325 5.35 1.22 24.91
CA VAL A 325 5.03 2.33 25.81
C VAL A 325 5.75 2.16 27.15
N LEU A 326 5.71 0.98 27.75
CA LEU A 326 6.38 0.70 29.02
C LEU A 326 7.91 0.88 28.93
N GLN A 327 8.53 0.45 27.82
CA GLN A 327 9.97 0.68 27.60
C GLN A 327 10.32 2.17 27.49
N LEU A 328 9.53 2.94 26.73
CA LEU A 328 9.71 4.39 26.59
C LEU A 328 9.50 5.11 27.93
N ASP A 329 8.46 4.73 28.68
CA ASP A 329 8.17 5.30 30.00
C ASP A 329 9.29 4.99 31.00
N SER A 330 9.89 3.80 30.91
CA SER A 330 11.05 3.36 31.69
C SER A 330 12.37 4.02 31.24
N GLY A 331 12.34 4.91 30.23
CA GLY A 331 13.48 5.70 29.81
C GLY A 331 14.31 5.10 28.67
N SER A 332 13.88 4.00 28.06
CA SER A 332 14.53 3.50 26.84
C SER A 332 14.38 4.51 25.71
N ASP A 333 15.41 4.69 24.91
CA ASP A 333 15.33 5.55 23.72
C ASP A 333 14.50 4.89 22.60
N ILE A 334 13.95 5.74 21.72
CA ILE A 334 13.07 5.28 20.64
C ILE A 334 13.77 4.31 19.67
N TYR A 335 15.08 4.46 19.46
CA TYR A 335 15.82 3.60 18.54
C TYR A 335 15.96 2.20 19.14
N THR A 336 16.34 2.08 20.41
CA THR A 336 16.38 0.81 21.13
C THR A 336 15.03 0.13 21.13
N VAL A 337 13.94 0.84 21.45
CA VAL A 337 12.58 0.29 21.38
C VAL A 337 12.23 -0.18 19.96
N SER A 338 12.61 0.58 18.94
CA SER A 338 12.41 0.19 17.53
C SER A 338 13.10 -1.11 17.17
N LYS A 339 14.31 -1.35 17.70
CA LYS A 339 15.08 -2.58 17.47
C LYS A 339 14.53 -3.77 18.25
N LEU A 340 14.15 -3.59 19.51
CA LEU A 340 13.47 -4.62 20.30
C LEU A 340 12.16 -5.08 19.64
N LEU A 341 11.44 -4.13 19.04
CA LEU A 341 10.23 -4.42 18.27
C LEU A 341 10.52 -5.09 16.91
N GLY A 342 11.75 -5.05 16.39
CA GLY A 342 12.06 -5.50 15.03
C GLY A 342 11.32 -4.68 13.98
N HIS A 343 11.39 -3.35 14.08
CA HIS A 343 10.93 -2.44 13.03
C HIS A 343 12.05 -2.13 12.04
N ALA A 344 11.79 -2.37 10.75
CA ALA A 344 12.69 -1.99 9.67
C ALA A 344 12.81 -0.46 9.49
N ASN A 345 11.74 0.29 9.83
CA ASN A 345 11.71 1.74 9.72
C ASN A 345 11.25 2.39 11.04
N LEU A 346 12.05 3.35 11.52
CA LEU A 346 11.83 4.09 12.76
C LEU A 346 10.47 4.82 12.78
N LYS A 347 9.97 5.26 11.62
CA LYS A 347 8.64 5.86 11.45
C LYS A 347 7.50 5.00 11.99
N THR A 348 7.71 3.68 12.04
CA THR A 348 6.74 2.74 12.65
C THR A 348 6.69 2.88 14.17
N THR A 349 7.80 3.24 14.82
CA THR A 349 7.93 3.48 16.26
C THR A 349 7.51 4.90 16.64
N GLU A 350 7.62 5.86 15.72
CA GLU A 350 7.18 7.25 15.91
C GLU A 350 5.68 7.39 16.19
N ILE A 351 4.89 6.33 15.99
CA ILE A 351 3.48 6.29 16.41
C ILE A 351 3.29 6.53 17.92
N TYR A 352 4.36 6.39 18.72
CA TYR A 352 4.39 6.68 20.16
C TYR A 352 4.87 8.09 20.49
N SER A 353 4.88 9.01 19.51
CA SER A 353 5.41 10.38 19.64
C SER A 353 4.91 11.15 20.87
N LYS A 354 3.63 11.01 21.23
CA LYS A 354 3.06 11.68 22.42
C LYS A 354 3.82 11.36 23.71
N ILE A 355 4.32 10.14 23.85
CA ILE A 355 5.10 9.70 25.02
C ILE A 355 6.49 10.31 24.98
N LEU A 356 7.09 10.38 23.78
CA LEU A 356 8.36 11.06 23.57
C LEU A 356 8.27 12.54 23.92
N ASP A 357 7.15 13.21 23.63
CA ASP A 357 6.97 14.62 23.95
C ASP A 357 6.93 14.89 25.47
N LYS A 358 6.33 13.98 26.25
CA LYS A 358 6.42 14.02 27.72
C LYS A 358 7.88 13.89 28.18
N LYS A 359 8.62 12.94 27.60
CA LYS A 359 10.05 12.73 27.91
C LYS A 359 10.94 13.89 27.49
N LYS A 360 10.64 14.60 26.40
CA LYS A 360 11.35 15.82 25.99
C LYS A 360 11.22 16.92 27.04
N ARG A 361 10.04 17.09 27.63
CA ARG A 361 9.81 18.04 28.73
C ARG A 361 10.61 17.66 29.98
N GLU A 362 10.55 16.39 30.37
CA GLU A 362 11.38 15.86 31.48
C GLU A 362 12.89 16.02 31.21
N ALA A 363 13.33 15.88 29.95
CA ALA A 363 14.72 16.09 29.56
C ALA A 363 15.14 17.57 29.61
N ALA A 364 14.28 18.49 29.17
CA ALA A 364 14.53 19.93 29.27
C ALA A 364 14.69 20.37 30.73
N ASN A 365 13.88 19.82 31.63
CA ASN A 365 13.91 20.11 33.06
C ASN A 365 15.04 19.37 33.82
N ARG A 366 15.81 18.50 33.15
CA ARG A 366 16.97 17.81 33.75
C ARG A 366 18.24 18.64 33.71
N LEU A 367 18.24 19.77 33.00
CA LEU A 367 19.36 20.70 33.08
C LEU A 367 19.47 21.22 34.53
N PRO A 368 20.66 21.15 35.16
CA PRO A 368 20.87 21.75 36.46
C PRO A 368 20.50 23.23 36.44
N ASP A 369 19.93 23.72 37.54
CA ASP A 369 19.70 25.16 37.70
C ASP A 369 21.06 25.88 37.64
N ILE A 370 21.12 26.88 36.77
CA ILE A 370 22.30 27.72 36.55
C ILE A 370 22.20 29.04 37.34
N GLY A 371 21.28 29.12 38.32
CA GLY A 371 21.10 30.27 39.21
C GLY A 371 20.21 31.37 38.62
N ILE A 372 19.29 31.02 37.71
CA ILE A 372 18.36 31.98 37.07
C ILE A 372 16.98 31.91 37.71
N ILE A 373 16.65 30.82 38.40
CA ILE A 373 15.38 30.63 39.09
C ILE A 373 15.53 31.24 40.50
N GLN A 374 14.77 32.29 40.80
CA GLN A 374 14.74 32.98 42.10
C GLN A 374 13.90 32.24 43.14
#